data_AF-A0AAJ0H5F6-F1
#
_entry.id   AF-A0AAJ0H5F6-F1
#
_cell.length_a   1.000
_cell.length_b   1.000
_cell.length_c   1.000
_cell.angle_alpha   90.00
_cell.angle_beta   90.00
_cell.angle_gamma   90.00
#
_symmetry.space_group_name_H-M   'P 1'
#
loop_
_entity.id
_entity.type
_entity.pdbx_description
1 polymer ?
#
loop_
_entity_poly.entity_id
_entity_poly.type
_entity_poly.pdbx_seq_one_letter_code
_entity_poly.pdbx_strand_id
1 'polypeptide(L)'
;MAAADVLFPSAAHASNWGSYQVEDSIIKPTKDAFDPKKHLSFAPPSKVYTMADIGLPKDTGVSPLAVSEPFPLFTPEAVMRMREEVLNDEVMNKCQYSSNLAQAQLRGYADKYAPFVYDAWKHPETLRIVSKVAGIDLAVQFDFEIGHINLSLKTEEQRQRELRAYHDPTTPKTPANDAPIVGWHKDSYPFVCVAMLSDCTNMIGGETALRTGTGEILKIRSPQMGHAIILQGRYIEHQALRALGSTERITMVTSYRPRHPHVRDDTVLTTVRPISDLGELYHQFAEYRLEMLEERVRAQLRELVDAKAAGRRVATRKLKAFFVEQQRFLEHMDREMVDEGEVVTGEIVECSVEK
;
A
#
# COMPACT_ATOMS: atom_id res chain seq x y z
N MET A 1 -37.32 6.13 29.71
CA MET A 1 -36.17 6.82 30.32
C MET A 1 -35.21 5.76 30.85
N ALA A 2 -34.42 5.18 29.95
CA ALA A 2 -33.29 4.31 30.29
C ALA A 2 -32.05 5.03 29.78
N ALA A 3 -31.08 5.22 30.68
CA ALA A 3 -29.90 6.03 30.46
C ALA A 3 -29.03 5.41 29.34
N ALA A 4 -28.64 6.25 28.39
CA ALA A 4 -27.62 5.92 27.41
C ALA A 4 -26.26 5.94 28.12
N ASP A 5 -25.62 4.79 28.21
CA ASP A 5 -24.21 4.71 28.62
C ASP A 5 -23.37 5.35 27.52
N VAL A 6 -22.92 6.58 27.79
CA VAL A 6 -21.93 7.29 26.99
C VAL A 6 -20.61 6.55 27.17
N LEU A 7 -20.24 5.72 26.18
CA LEU A 7 -18.91 5.14 26.09
C LEU A 7 -17.92 6.27 25.80
N PHE A 8 -17.17 6.66 26.83
CA PHE A 8 -16.04 7.56 26.69
C PHE A 8 -14.98 6.95 25.77
N PRO A 9 -14.25 7.76 24.97
CA PRO A 9 -13.16 7.26 24.16
C PRO A 9 -12.14 6.55 25.06
N SER A 10 -11.83 5.30 24.70
CA SER A 10 -10.74 4.52 25.30
C SER A 10 -9.50 5.40 25.33
N ALA A 11 -8.91 5.54 26.53
CA ALA A 11 -7.70 6.31 26.74
C ALA A 11 -6.64 5.92 25.69
N ALA A 12 -6.11 6.93 24.99
CA ALA A 12 -4.94 6.76 24.15
C ALA A 12 -3.87 6.02 24.96
N HIS A 13 -3.51 4.82 24.52
CA HIS A 13 -2.36 4.13 25.07
C HIS A 13 -1.15 5.03 24.82
N ALA A 14 -0.67 5.70 25.87
CA ALA A 14 0.63 6.36 25.86
C ALA A 14 1.66 5.28 25.49
N SER A 15 2.19 5.38 24.29
CA SER A 15 3.06 4.37 23.70
C SER A 15 4.43 4.48 24.38
N ASN A 16 4.76 3.48 25.19
CA ASN A 16 6.01 3.41 25.94
C ASN A 16 7.18 2.96 25.05
N TRP A 17 7.47 3.75 23.99
CA TRP A 17 8.50 3.45 22.98
C TRP A 17 9.92 3.37 23.57
N GLY A 18 10.18 3.98 24.73
CA GLY A 18 11.51 4.01 25.35
C GLY A 18 12.07 2.64 25.75
N SER A 19 11.28 1.57 25.67
CA SER A 19 11.72 0.19 25.93
C SER A 19 12.14 -0.60 24.67
N TYR A 20 11.87 -0.07 23.46
CA TYR A 20 12.23 -0.72 22.21
C TYR A 20 13.55 -0.15 21.69
N GLN A 21 14.53 -1.01 21.45
CA GLN A 21 15.75 -0.62 20.75
C GLN A 21 15.50 -0.67 19.25
N VAL A 22 15.33 0.51 18.64
CA VAL A 22 15.49 0.68 17.19
C VAL A 22 16.97 0.51 16.89
N GLU A 23 17.32 -0.27 15.86
CA GLU A 23 18.73 -0.45 15.52
C GLU A 23 19.37 0.88 15.11
N ASP A 24 20.42 1.28 15.84
CA ASP A 24 21.25 2.43 15.52
C ASP A 24 22.04 2.17 14.24
N SER A 25 21.98 3.11 13.30
CA SER A 25 22.65 2.99 12.01
C SER A 25 24.14 3.30 12.08
N ILE A 26 24.92 2.49 11.36
CA ILE A 26 26.36 2.72 11.10
C ILE A 26 26.57 3.88 10.11
N ILE A 27 25.56 4.18 9.28
CA ILE A 27 25.60 5.25 8.26
C ILE A 27 24.85 6.48 8.79
N LYS A 28 25.57 7.60 8.97
CA LYS A 28 24.96 8.89 9.26
C LYS A 28 24.47 9.51 7.94
N PRO A 29 23.16 9.68 7.74
CA PRO A 29 22.67 10.23 6.50
C PRO A 29 22.98 11.74 6.41
N THR A 30 23.25 12.22 5.21
CA THR A 30 23.39 13.67 4.92
C THR A 30 22.00 14.28 4.79
N LYS A 31 21.77 15.55 5.20
CA LYS A 31 20.45 16.22 5.15
C LYS A 31 20.07 16.81 3.79
N ASP A 32 20.66 16.30 2.71
CA ASP A 32 20.44 16.81 1.35
C ASP A 32 19.02 16.52 0.84
N ALA A 33 18.57 17.21 -0.20
CA ALA A 33 17.32 16.86 -0.89
C ALA A 33 17.43 15.49 -1.60
N PHE A 34 16.29 14.90 -1.97
CA PHE A 34 16.30 13.65 -2.73
C PHE A 34 16.93 13.85 -4.13
N ASP A 35 18.10 13.25 -4.35
CA ASP A 35 18.71 13.07 -5.67
C ASP A 35 18.53 11.62 -6.16
N PRO A 36 17.83 11.38 -7.29
CA PRO A 36 17.65 10.03 -7.84
C PRO A 36 18.97 9.33 -8.19
N LYS A 37 20.04 10.04 -8.57
CA LYS A 37 21.34 9.43 -8.92
C LYS A 37 22.09 8.90 -7.70
N LYS A 38 21.82 9.47 -6.53
CA LYS A 38 22.47 9.13 -5.26
C LYS A 38 21.62 8.16 -4.44
N HIS A 39 20.30 8.31 -4.49
CA HIS A 39 19.38 7.64 -3.58
C HIS A 39 18.66 6.45 -4.22
N LEU A 40 18.65 6.33 -5.55
CA LEU A 40 18.14 5.13 -6.23
C LEU A 40 19.29 4.19 -6.59
N SER A 41 19.06 2.90 -6.42
CA SER A 41 20.00 1.82 -6.74
C SER A 41 19.37 0.76 -7.62
N PHE A 42 18.46 1.16 -8.50
CA PHE A 42 17.58 0.24 -9.20
C PHE A 42 18.33 -0.81 -10.03
N ALA A 43 17.99 -2.07 -9.78
CA ALA A 43 18.21 -3.18 -10.70
C ALA A 43 16.88 -3.90 -10.93
N PRO A 44 16.59 -4.40 -12.15
CA PRO A 44 15.33 -5.10 -12.41
C PRO A 44 15.21 -6.38 -11.56
N PRO A 45 13.98 -6.78 -11.18
CA PRO A 45 13.77 -8.05 -10.48
C PRO A 45 14.23 -9.24 -11.34
N SER A 46 14.75 -10.28 -10.69
CA SER A 46 15.13 -11.54 -11.33
C SER A 46 13.95 -12.23 -12.01
N LYS A 47 12.76 -12.07 -11.43
CA LYS A 47 11.52 -12.62 -11.98
C LYS A 47 10.33 -11.73 -11.68
N VAL A 48 9.41 -11.71 -12.63
CA VAL A 48 8.06 -11.18 -12.49
C VAL A 48 7.10 -12.33 -12.72
N TYR A 49 6.15 -12.52 -11.81
CA TYR A 49 5.02 -13.44 -11.98
C TYR A 49 3.88 -12.67 -12.64
N THR A 50 3.30 -13.23 -13.69
CA THR A 50 2.10 -12.69 -14.31
C THR A 50 0.83 -13.24 -13.66
N MET A 51 -0.33 -12.62 -13.92
CA MET A 51 -1.63 -13.16 -13.52
C MET A 51 -1.81 -14.60 -13.98
N ALA A 52 -1.39 -14.90 -15.22
CA ALA A 52 -1.46 -16.24 -15.78
C ALA A 52 -0.52 -17.24 -15.06
N ASP A 53 0.68 -16.80 -14.65
CA ASP A 53 1.63 -17.66 -13.93
C ASP A 53 1.08 -18.09 -12.55
N ILE A 54 0.22 -17.28 -11.96
CA ILE A 54 -0.48 -17.59 -10.70
C ILE A 54 -1.88 -18.17 -10.92
N GLY A 55 -2.19 -18.62 -12.14
CA GLY A 55 -3.46 -19.28 -12.47
C GLY A 55 -4.69 -18.37 -12.50
N LEU A 56 -4.52 -17.04 -12.50
CA LEU A 56 -5.62 -16.08 -12.65
C LEU A 56 -5.84 -15.69 -14.12
N PRO A 57 -7.08 -15.37 -14.53
CA PRO A 57 -7.34 -14.80 -15.85
C PRO A 57 -6.50 -13.56 -16.14
N LYS A 58 -6.04 -13.39 -17.39
CA LYS A 58 -5.15 -12.28 -17.79
C LYS A 58 -5.76 -10.89 -17.58
N ASP A 59 -7.09 -10.79 -17.59
CA ASP A 59 -7.90 -9.58 -17.41
C ASP A 59 -8.35 -9.36 -15.96
N THR A 60 -7.85 -10.17 -15.02
CA THR A 60 -8.13 -10.02 -13.58
C THR A 60 -7.63 -8.66 -13.08
N GLY A 61 -6.38 -8.31 -13.40
CA GLY A 61 -5.79 -7.01 -13.08
C GLY A 61 -5.84 -6.02 -14.24
N VAL A 62 -5.14 -4.90 -14.07
CA VAL A 62 -4.99 -3.83 -15.07
C VAL A 62 -3.62 -3.85 -15.76
N SER A 63 -2.74 -4.76 -15.31
CA SER A 63 -1.48 -5.12 -15.94
C SER A 63 -1.32 -6.65 -15.98
N PRO A 64 -0.49 -7.20 -16.90
CA PRO A 64 -0.09 -8.60 -16.83
C PRO A 64 0.65 -9.00 -15.55
N LEU A 65 1.37 -8.06 -14.89
CA LEU A 65 2.13 -8.31 -13.65
C LEU A 65 1.19 -8.76 -12.51
N ALA A 66 1.37 -9.93 -11.91
CA ALA A 66 0.79 -10.21 -10.60
C ALA A 66 1.65 -9.64 -9.47
N VAL A 67 2.91 -10.08 -9.39
CA VAL A 67 3.87 -9.69 -8.35
C VAL A 67 5.30 -9.84 -8.86
N SER A 68 6.21 -8.97 -8.40
CA SER A 68 7.64 -9.10 -8.67
C SER A 68 8.36 -9.89 -7.56
N GLU A 69 9.46 -10.56 -7.89
CA GLU A 69 10.46 -10.84 -6.87
C GLU A 69 11.06 -9.53 -6.32
N PRO A 70 11.67 -9.54 -5.13
CA PRO A 70 12.36 -8.37 -4.59
C PRO A 70 13.44 -7.84 -5.54
N PHE A 71 13.53 -6.53 -5.64
CA PHE A 71 14.55 -5.85 -6.44
C PHE A 71 15.12 -4.63 -5.71
N PRO A 72 16.41 -4.29 -5.88
CA PRO A 72 16.99 -3.10 -5.29
C PRO A 72 16.26 -1.85 -5.81
N LEU A 73 15.89 -0.91 -4.94
CA LEU A 73 15.27 0.35 -5.33
C LEU A 73 16.00 1.55 -4.72
N PHE A 74 16.23 1.53 -3.41
CA PHE A 74 16.84 2.63 -2.66
C PHE A 74 18.22 2.26 -2.14
N THR A 75 19.16 3.22 -2.13
CA THR A 75 20.46 3.01 -1.48
C THR A 75 20.30 2.93 0.04
N PRO A 76 21.27 2.32 0.77
CA PRO A 76 21.25 2.33 2.23
C PRO A 76 21.17 3.74 2.83
N GLU A 77 21.82 4.74 2.21
CA GLU A 77 21.71 6.14 2.64
C GLU A 77 20.26 6.66 2.54
N ALA A 78 19.58 6.36 1.43
CA ALA A 78 18.20 6.78 1.23
C ALA A 78 17.25 6.11 2.24
N VAL A 79 17.44 4.81 2.51
CA VAL A 79 16.70 4.10 3.55
C VAL A 79 16.91 4.75 4.91
N MET A 80 18.14 5.15 5.24
CA MET A 80 18.42 5.80 6.51
C MET A 80 17.74 7.17 6.63
N ARG A 81 17.66 7.93 5.54
CA ARG A 81 16.89 9.19 5.51
C ARG A 81 15.39 8.95 5.69
N MET A 82 14.85 7.95 5.02
CA MET A 82 13.44 7.56 5.19
C MET A 82 13.15 7.17 6.64
N ARG A 83 14.04 6.41 7.28
CA ARG A 83 13.91 6.03 8.70
C ARG A 83 13.94 7.24 9.63
N GLU A 84 14.84 8.21 9.40
CA GLU A 84 14.94 9.45 10.20
C GLU A 84 13.61 10.23 10.18
N GLU A 85 12.96 10.31 9.03
CA GLU A 85 11.67 11.01 8.91
C GLU A 85 10.51 10.21 9.49
N VAL A 86 10.45 8.89 9.21
CA VAL A 86 9.35 8.02 9.66
C VAL A 86 9.32 7.83 11.18
N LEU A 87 10.49 7.69 11.80
CA LEU A 87 10.61 7.37 13.23
C LEU A 87 10.73 8.62 14.11
N ASN A 88 10.51 9.81 13.55
CA ASN A 88 10.50 11.03 14.35
C ASN A 88 9.25 11.11 15.25
N ASP A 89 9.36 11.84 16.35
CA ASP A 89 8.29 11.94 17.35
C ASP A 89 6.99 12.51 16.79
N GLU A 90 7.04 13.40 15.80
CA GLU A 90 5.82 13.99 15.23
C GLU A 90 5.01 12.97 14.45
N VAL A 91 5.66 12.19 13.58
CA VAL A 91 5.03 11.13 12.79
C VAL A 91 4.50 10.04 13.73
N MET A 92 5.33 9.58 14.66
CA MET A 92 4.97 8.49 15.58
C MET A 92 3.78 8.84 16.48
N ASN A 93 3.63 10.11 16.88
CA ASN A 93 2.56 10.53 17.79
C ASN A 93 1.28 11.01 17.07
N LYS A 94 1.39 11.57 15.86
CA LYS A 94 0.25 12.21 15.17
C LYS A 94 -0.36 11.37 14.05
N CYS A 95 0.37 10.38 13.53
CA CYS A 95 0.00 9.68 12.31
C CYS A 95 -0.20 8.17 12.51
N GLN A 96 -0.34 7.71 13.76
CA GLN A 96 -0.46 6.29 14.11
C GLN A 96 -1.91 5.80 14.10
N TYR A 97 -2.12 4.66 13.46
CA TYR A 97 -3.40 3.94 13.36
C TYR A 97 -3.21 2.45 13.67
N SER A 98 -4.29 1.77 14.02
CA SER A 98 -4.32 0.32 14.26
C SER A 98 -5.69 -0.25 13.85
N SER A 99 -5.73 -1.51 13.42
CA SER A 99 -6.97 -2.24 13.11
C SER A 99 -6.92 -3.71 13.50
N ASN A 100 -8.04 -4.40 13.28
CA ASN A 100 -8.11 -5.86 13.32
C ASN A 100 -7.16 -6.56 12.33
N LEU A 101 -6.69 -5.89 11.27
CA LEU A 101 -5.73 -6.46 10.32
C LEU A 101 -4.26 -6.16 10.67
N ALA A 102 -3.95 -5.02 11.30
CA ALA A 102 -2.59 -4.59 11.57
C ALA A 102 -2.48 -3.81 12.90
N GLN A 103 -1.50 -4.17 13.73
CA GLN A 103 -1.39 -3.65 15.10
C GLN A 103 -0.86 -2.22 15.19
N ALA A 104 0.01 -1.79 14.27
CA ALA A 104 0.58 -0.45 14.26
C ALA A 104 0.93 -0.03 12.84
N GLN A 105 0.31 1.05 12.39
CA GLN A 105 0.51 1.62 11.06
C GLN A 105 0.69 3.13 11.14
N LEU A 106 1.46 3.71 10.22
CA LEU A 106 1.61 5.16 10.07
C LEU A 106 1.11 5.60 8.70
N ARG A 107 0.24 6.62 8.65
CA ARG A 107 -0.41 7.09 7.41
C ARG A 107 -0.50 8.61 7.34
N GLY A 108 -0.59 9.16 6.13
CA GLY A 108 -0.87 10.59 5.92
C GLY A 108 0.18 11.55 6.46
N TYR A 109 1.45 11.12 6.53
CA TYR A 109 2.52 11.90 7.14
C TYR A 109 3.49 12.52 6.13
N ALA A 110 3.54 12.00 4.90
CA ALA A 110 4.65 12.25 3.99
C ALA A 110 4.79 13.73 3.58
N ASP A 111 3.67 14.35 3.19
CA ASP A 111 3.59 15.74 2.74
C ASP A 111 3.94 16.76 3.83
N LYS A 112 3.60 16.46 5.09
CA LYS A 112 3.74 17.36 6.23
C LYS A 112 5.05 17.16 7.00
N TYR A 113 5.50 15.92 7.16
CA TYR A 113 6.54 15.56 8.11
C TYR A 113 7.75 14.83 7.51
N ALA A 114 7.66 14.38 6.25
CA ALA A 114 8.70 13.57 5.63
C ALA A 114 9.00 14.01 4.19
N PRO A 115 9.60 15.21 3.99
CA PRO A 115 9.86 15.77 2.67
C PRO A 115 10.77 14.88 1.81
N PHE A 116 11.75 14.19 2.39
CA PHE A 116 12.58 13.24 1.63
C PHE A 116 11.77 12.04 1.15
N VAL A 117 10.92 11.45 2.00
CA VAL A 117 10.00 10.36 1.62
C VAL A 117 9.06 10.82 0.51
N TYR A 118 8.44 11.99 0.69
CA TYR A 118 7.53 12.59 -0.28
C TYR A 118 8.18 12.77 -1.65
N ASP A 119 9.34 13.43 -1.69
CA ASP A 119 10.09 13.64 -2.92
C ASP A 119 10.55 12.31 -3.54
N ALA A 120 11.06 11.37 -2.73
CA ALA A 120 11.55 10.08 -3.21
C ALA A 120 10.50 9.29 -3.98
N TRP A 121 9.25 9.25 -3.49
CA TRP A 121 8.17 8.50 -4.11
C TRP A 121 7.45 9.24 -5.23
N LYS A 122 7.42 10.57 -5.22
CA LYS A 122 6.85 11.38 -6.31
C LYS A 122 7.84 11.66 -7.44
N HIS A 123 9.13 11.44 -7.23
CA HIS A 123 10.15 11.76 -8.22
C HIS A 123 9.90 11.02 -9.55
N PRO A 124 9.97 11.71 -10.71
CA PRO A 124 9.70 11.10 -12.02
C PRO A 124 10.52 9.83 -12.31
N GLU A 125 11.77 9.78 -11.84
CA GLU A 125 12.63 8.60 -12.04
C GLU A 125 12.17 7.39 -11.20
N THR A 126 11.70 7.61 -9.97
CA THR A 126 11.10 6.54 -9.14
C THR A 126 9.83 6.03 -9.81
N LEU A 127 8.95 6.92 -10.25
CA LEU A 127 7.75 6.57 -11.00
C LEU A 127 8.08 5.78 -12.26
N ARG A 128 9.07 6.22 -13.04
CA ARG A 128 9.53 5.51 -14.24
C ARG A 128 9.98 4.07 -13.94
N ILE A 129 10.70 3.85 -12.83
CA ILE A 129 11.14 2.53 -12.39
C ILE A 129 9.95 1.67 -11.98
N VAL A 130 9.08 2.20 -11.12
CA VAL A 130 7.89 1.48 -10.61
C VAL A 130 6.97 1.10 -11.77
N SER A 131 6.68 2.03 -12.69
CA SER A 131 5.91 1.76 -13.92
C SER A 131 6.55 0.72 -14.82
N LYS A 132 7.89 0.74 -14.96
CA LYS A 132 8.61 -0.25 -15.77
C LYS A 132 8.44 -1.65 -15.21
N VAL A 133 8.56 -1.83 -13.90
CA VAL A 133 8.36 -3.14 -13.26
C VAL A 133 6.88 -3.53 -13.26
N ALA A 134 5.98 -2.56 -13.09
CA ALA A 134 4.53 -2.75 -13.15
C ALA A 134 4.01 -3.16 -14.52
N GLY A 135 4.74 -2.88 -15.60
CA GLY A 135 4.32 -3.14 -16.97
C GLY A 135 3.24 -2.19 -17.49
N ILE A 136 2.96 -1.09 -16.77
CA ILE A 136 2.01 -0.04 -17.13
C ILE A 136 2.46 1.29 -16.54
N ASP A 137 2.11 2.41 -17.18
CA ASP A 137 2.36 3.75 -16.64
C ASP A 137 1.50 4.01 -15.39
N LEU A 138 2.16 4.42 -14.31
CA LEU A 138 1.58 4.57 -12.98
C LEU A 138 1.77 5.99 -12.48
N ALA A 139 0.79 6.44 -11.69
CA ALA A 139 0.88 7.61 -10.84
C ALA A 139 0.72 7.17 -9.38
N VAL A 140 1.33 7.91 -8.44
CA VAL A 140 0.98 7.78 -7.02
C VAL A 140 -0.53 7.93 -6.91
N GLN A 141 -1.14 7.11 -6.05
CA GLN A 141 -2.58 7.09 -5.84
C GLN A 141 -3.11 8.49 -5.47
N PHE A 142 -2.62 9.02 -4.36
CA PHE A 142 -2.66 10.40 -3.89
C PHE A 142 -1.70 10.54 -2.70
N ASP A 143 -1.45 11.76 -2.23
CA ASP A 143 -0.35 12.06 -1.30
C ASP A 143 -0.51 11.39 0.07
N PHE A 144 -1.75 11.21 0.55
CA PHE A 144 -2.04 10.49 1.79
C PHE A 144 -1.54 9.02 1.79
N GLU A 145 -1.40 8.43 0.60
CA GLU A 145 -0.96 7.04 0.40
C GLU A 145 0.53 6.91 0.06
N ILE A 146 1.30 7.99 0.23
CA ILE A 146 2.75 7.93 0.11
C ILE A 146 3.33 7.34 1.39
N GLY A 147 4.01 6.21 1.24
CA GLY A 147 4.85 5.64 2.28
C GLY A 147 4.13 5.16 3.53
N HIS A 148 2.89 4.65 3.45
CA HIS A 148 2.24 3.96 4.56
C HIS A 148 3.21 2.99 5.26
N ILE A 149 3.35 3.09 6.58
CA ILE A 149 4.30 2.24 7.32
C ILE A 149 3.53 1.13 8.03
N ASN A 150 4.01 -0.10 7.90
CA ASN A 150 3.66 -1.17 8.83
C ASN A 150 4.83 -1.35 9.81
N LEU A 151 4.55 -1.19 11.10
CA LEU A 151 5.52 -1.31 12.19
C LEU A 151 5.32 -2.62 12.96
N SER A 152 6.39 -3.41 13.07
CA SER A 152 6.46 -4.50 14.03
C SER A 152 7.74 -4.36 14.84
N LEU A 153 7.60 -3.97 16.11
CA LEU A 153 8.71 -3.86 17.05
C LEU A 153 8.61 -4.92 18.14
N LYS A 154 9.76 -5.39 18.61
CA LYS A 154 9.92 -6.40 19.65
C LYS A 154 11.07 -6.01 20.57
N THR A 155 10.97 -6.36 21.84
CA THR A 155 12.12 -6.27 22.76
C THR A 155 13.11 -7.40 22.47
N GLU A 156 14.37 -7.23 22.90
CA GLU A 156 15.38 -8.27 22.75
C GLU A 156 14.98 -9.56 23.50
N GLU A 157 14.33 -9.45 24.66
CA GLU A 157 13.83 -10.62 25.40
C GLU A 157 12.73 -11.35 24.62
N GLN A 158 11.85 -10.62 23.93
CA GLN A 158 10.82 -11.19 23.06
C GLN A 158 11.46 -11.92 21.88
N ARG A 159 12.41 -11.27 21.19
CA ARG A 159 13.16 -11.88 20.08
C ARG A 159 13.84 -13.18 20.48
N GLN A 160 14.55 -13.18 21.61
CA GLN A 160 15.24 -14.36 22.13
C GLN A 160 14.29 -15.48 22.57
N ARG A 161 13.12 -15.12 23.09
CA ARG A 161 12.09 -16.11 23.47
C ARG A 161 11.51 -16.79 22.23
N GLU A 162 11.18 -16.02 21.20
CA GLU A 162 10.64 -16.54 19.94
C GLU A 162 11.65 -17.42 19.20
N LEU A 163 12.92 -17.00 19.13
CA LEU A 163 13.99 -17.80 18.53
C LEU A 163 14.18 -19.13 19.26
N ARG A 164 14.19 -19.11 20.60
CA ARG A 164 14.30 -20.34 21.41
C ARG A 164 13.13 -21.28 21.16
N ALA A 165 11.90 -20.77 21.12
CA ALA A 165 10.71 -21.57 20.83
C ALA A 165 10.75 -22.15 19.40
N TYR A 166 11.25 -21.41 18.42
CA TYR A 166 11.37 -21.87 17.04
C TYR A 166 12.38 -23.03 16.87
N HIS A 167 13.48 -22.99 17.62
CA HIS A 167 14.52 -24.02 17.59
C HIS A 167 14.24 -25.22 18.51
N ASP A 168 13.24 -25.13 19.39
CA ASP A 168 12.84 -26.22 20.27
C ASP A 168 12.07 -27.31 19.49
N PRO A 169 12.59 -28.55 19.38
CA PRO A 169 11.93 -29.63 18.66
C PRO A 169 10.65 -30.12 19.34
N THR A 170 10.42 -29.78 20.61
CA THR A 170 9.24 -30.17 21.38
C THR A 170 8.10 -29.16 21.31
N THR A 171 8.39 -27.93 20.85
CA THR A 171 7.37 -26.92 20.62
C THR A 171 6.62 -27.25 19.33
N PRO A 172 5.29 -27.43 19.35
CA PRO A 172 4.52 -27.59 18.12
C PRO A 172 4.76 -26.38 17.24
N LYS A 173 5.32 -26.58 16.04
CA LYS A 173 5.40 -25.56 15.00
C LYS A 173 4.03 -25.35 14.35
N THR A 174 2.99 -25.25 15.18
CA THR A 174 1.61 -25.10 14.73
C THR A 174 1.34 -23.64 14.39
N PRO A 175 0.55 -23.36 13.34
CA PRO A 175 0.22 -21.99 12.90
C PRO A 175 -0.53 -21.15 13.95
N ALA A 176 -1.01 -21.74 15.04
CA ALA A 176 -1.91 -21.10 16.00
C ALA A 176 -1.26 -19.96 16.81
N ASN A 177 0.08 -19.90 16.87
CA ASN A 177 0.83 -18.77 17.46
C ASN A 177 1.49 -17.85 16.40
N ASP A 178 1.30 -18.14 15.11
CA ASP A 178 1.88 -17.41 13.97
C ASP A 178 0.87 -16.43 13.36
N ALA A 179 0.27 -15.57 14.19
CA ALA A 179 -0.60 -14.51 13.68
C ALA A 179 0.19 -13.68 12.64
N PRO A 180 -0.36 -13.48 11.43
CA PRO A 180 0.30 -12.71 10.38
C PRO A 180 0.48 -11.25 10.80
N ILE A 181 1.44 -10.55 10.19
CA ILE A 181 1.64 -9.12 10.43
C ILE A 181 0.47 -8.33 9.84
N VAL A 182 -0.01 -8.78 8.68
CA VAL A 182 -1.25 -8.33 8.04
C VAL A 182 -1.99 -9.55 7.54
N GLY A 183 -3.26 -9.69 7.95
CA GLY A 183 -4.13 -10.83 7.61
C GLY A 183 -4.40 -11.00 6.11
N TRP A 184 -5.18 -12.00 5.73
CA TRP A 184 -5.62 -12.16 4.34
C TRP A 184 -6.52 -10.99 3.92
N HIS A 185 -6.16 -10.32 2.83
CA HIS A 185 -6.92 -9.20 2.31
C HIS A 185 -6.63 -8.98 0.81
N LYS A 186 -7.42 -8.09 0.21
CA LYS A 186 -7.09 -7.42 -1.04
C LYS A 186 -6.90 -5.94 -0.72
N ASP A 187 -5.92 -5.31 -1.35
CA ASP A 187 -5.65 -3.90 -1.11
C ASP A 187 -6.81 -3.03 -1.58
N SER A 188 -6.81 -1.81 -1.06
CA SER A 188 -7.67 -0.74 -1.55
C SER A 188 -7.29 -0.27 -2.96
N TYR A 189 -6.01 -0.35 -3.34
CA TYR A 189 -5.50 0.30 -4.56
C TYR A 189 -4.93 -0.69 -5.58
N PRO A 190 -5.00 -0.37 -6.90
CA PRO A 190 -4.57 -1.30 -7.95
C PRO A 190 -3.16 -1.86 -7.79
N PHE A 191 -2.20 -1.03 -7.38
CA PHE A 191 -0.81 -1.42 -7.16
C PHE A 191 -0.29 -0.90 -5.83
N VAL A 192 0.63 -1.68 -5.25
CA VAL A 192 1.48 -1.25 -4.14
C VAL A 192 2.94 -1.52 -4.47
N CYS A 193 3.83 -0.62 -4.04
CA CYS A 193 5.26 -0.84 -3.97
C CYS A 193 5.67 -0.92 -2.50
N VAL A 194 6.11 -2.09 -2.05
CA VAL A 194 6.49 -2.34 -0.66
C VAL A 194 8.02 -2.34 -0.56
N ALA A 195 8.59 -1.33 0.09
CA ALA A 195 10.02 -1.21 0.37
C ALA A 195 10.34 -1.59 1.82
N MET A 196 11.45 -2.30 2.02
CA MET A 196 11.92 -2.67 3.35
C MET A 196 12.89 -1.62 3.91
N LEU A 197 12.62 -1.15 5.14
CA LEU A 197 13.46 -0.18 5.83
C LEU A 197 14.28 -0.79 6.97
N SER A 198 13.94 -1.99 7.45
CA SER A 198 14.71 -2.69 8.48
C SER A 198 15.81 -3.56 7.87
N ASP A 199 16.88 -3.78 8.62
CA ASP A 199 17.84 -4.83 8.29
C ASP A 199 17.18 -6.20 8.52
N CYS A 200 17.07 -6.98 7.44
CA CYS A 200 16.45 -8.30 7.44
C CYS A 200 17.48 -9.43 7.40
N THR A 201 18.78 -9.16 7.64
CA THR A 201 19.87 -10.14 7.50
C THR A 201 19.63 -11.39 8.35
N ASN A 202 19.08 -11.21 9.56
CA ASN A 202 18.79 -12.31 10.49
C ASN A 202 17.31 -12.73 10.50
N MET A 203 16.48 -12.20 9.59
CA MET A 203 15.06 -12.50 9.57
C MET A 203 14.77 -13.89 9.00
N ILE A 204 13.94 -14.64 9.71
CA ILE A 204 13.39 -15.93 9.28
C ILE A 204 11.89 -15.75 9.03
N GLY A 205 11.42 -16.12 7.84
CA GLY A 205 10.03 -15.89 7.42
C GLY A 205 9.80 -14.49 6.87
N GLY A 206 8.60 -13.94 7.09
CA GLY A 206 8.22 -12.61 6.61
C GLY A 206 7.84 -12.53 5.13
N GLU A 207 7.61 -13.67 4.48
CA GLU A 207 7.18 -13.73 3.08
C GLU A 207 5.80 -13.09 2.90
N THR A 208 5.56 -12.57 1.70
CA THR A 208 4.21 -12.26 1.24
C THR A 208 3.61 -13.53 0.66
N ALA A 209 2.53 -14.03 1.26
CA ALA A 209 1.80 -15.18 0.75
C ALA A 209 0.64 -14.70 -0.12
N LEU A 210 0.49 -15.26 -1.32
CA LEU A 210 -0.56 -14.94 -2.29
C LEU A 210 -1.39 -16.18 -2.55
N ARG A 211 -2.72 -16.02 -2.61
CA ARG A 211 -3.61 -17.09 -3.06
C ARG A 211 -3.67 -17.09 -4.60
N THR A 212 -3.26 -18.18 -5.20
CA THR A 212 -3.31 -18.40 -6.65
C THR A 212 -4.73 -18.75 -7.11
N GLY A 213 -4.98 -18.73 -8.42
CA GLY A 213 -6.28 -19.11 -9.00
C GLY A 213 -6.68 -20.57 -8.78
N THR A 214 -5.74 -21.44 -8.42
CA THR A 214 -6.02 -22.83 -8.01
C THR A 214 -6.33 -22.97 -6.53
N GLY A 215 -6.19 -21.90 -5.74
CA GLY A 215 -6.32 -21.90 -4.28
C GLY A 215 -5.01 -22.23 -3.54
N GLU A 216 -3.95 -22.62 -4.26
CA GLU A 216 -2.63 -22.85 -3.68
C GLU A 216 -1.97 -21.55 -3.21
N ILE A 217 -1.04 -21.64 -2.25
CA ILE A 217 -0.33 -20.48 -1.70
C ILE A 217 1.05 -20.34 -2.35
N LEU A 218 1.24 -19.28 -3.10
CA LEU A 218 2.56 -18.84 -3.58
C LEU A 218 3.18 -17.91 -2.55
N LYS A 219 4.43 -18.18 -2.15
CA LYS A 219 5.18 -17.29 -1.24
C LYS A 219 6.25 -16.53 -1.99
N ILE A 220 6.22 -15.21 -1.87
CA ILE A 220 7.25 -14.30 -2.37
C ILE A 220 8.15 -13.90 -1.20
N ARG A 221 9.45 -14.08 -1.39
CA ARG A 221 10.45 -13.72 -0.38
C ARG A 221 10.31 -12.25 0.01
N SER A 222 10.45 -11.94 1.29
CA SER A 222 10.46 -10.55 1.76
C SER A 222 11.63 -9.76 1.13
N PRO A 223 11.44 -8.48 0.79
CA PRO A 223 12.55 -7.62 0.38
C PRO A 223 13.56 -7.45 1.52
N GLN A 224 14.85 -7.39 1.16
CA GLN A 224 15.90 -6.94 2.06
C GLN A 224 15.87 -5.40 2.15
N MET A 225 16.57 -4.83 3.14
CA MET A 225 16.69 -3.38 3.29
C MET A 225 17.00 -2.68 1.94
N GLY A 226 16.24 -1.63 1.62
CA GLY A 226 16.37 -0.87 0.37
C GLY A 226 15.84 -1.56 -0.89
N HIS A 227 15.42 -2.82 -0.78
CA HIS A 227 14.74 -3.53 -1.86
C HIS A 227 13.23 -3.30 -1.76
N ALA A 228 12.55 -3.48 -2.90
CA ALA A 228 11.12 -3.37 -3.01
C ALA A 228 10.50 -4.55 -3.78
N ILE A 229 9.19 -4.75 -3.58
CA ILE A 229 8.33 -5.57 -4.43
C ILE A 229 7.20 -4.72 -5.00
N ILE A 230 6.73 -5.06 -6.20
CA ILE A 230 5.48 -4.51 -6.74
C ILE A 230 4.44 -5.63 -6.78
N LEU A 231 3.23 -5.32 -6.34
CA LEU A 231 2.10 -6.24 -6.27
C LEU A 231 0.83 -5.56 -6.79
N GLN A 232 0.04 -6.27 -7.60
CA GLN A 232 -1.33 -5.90 -7.96
C GLN A 232 -2.32 -6.28 -6.84
N GLY A 233 -2.16 -5.66 -5.66
CA GLY A 233 -2.76 -6.13 -4.41
C GLY A 233 -4.28 -6.00 -4.34
N ARG A 234 -4.88 -5.08 -5.10
CA ARG A 234 -6.35 -5.00 -5.25
C ARG A 234 -6.96 -6.28 -5.82
N TYR A 235 -6.19 -6.98 -6.65
CA TYR A 235 -6.68 -8.08 -7.46
C TYR A 235 -6.35 -9.45 -6.87
N ILE A 236 -5.31 -9.52 -6.04
CA ILE A 236 -4.76 -10.77 -5.50
C ILE A 236 -4.94 -10.79 -4.00
N GLU A 237 -5.64 -11.81 -3.49
CA GLU A 237 -5.73 -12.01 -2.05
C GLU A 237 -4.36 -12.43 -1.49
N HIS A 238 -3.88 -11.71 -0.49
CA HIS A 238 -2.55 -11.90 0.05
C HIS A 238 -2.48 -11.60 1.55
N GLN A 239 -1.40 -12.06 2.20
CA GLN A 239 -1.10 -11.78 3.60
C GLN A 239 0.41 -11.62 3.81
N ALA A 240 0.79 -10.84 4.83
CA ALA A 240 2.18 -10.68 5.24
C ALA A 240 2.48 -11.63 6.41
N LEU A 241 3.31 -12.65 6.18
CA LEU A 241 3.65 -13.63 7.21
C LEU A 241 4.50 -13.01 8.32
N ARG A 242 4.41 -13.61 9.52
CA ARG A 242 5.26 -13.24 10.65
C ARG A 242 6.73 -13.49 10.32
N ALA A 243 7.60 -12.61 10.80
CA ALA A 243 9.04 -12.80 10.77
C ALA A 243 9.60 -12.94 12.19
N LEU A 244 10.62 -13.79 12.31
CA LEU A 244 11.39 -14.03 13.54
C LEU A 244 12.84 -13.55 13.35
N GLY A 245 13.60 -13.44 14.45
CA GLY A 245 15.04 -13.20 14.38
C GLY A 245 15.48 -11.73 14.36
N SER A 246 14.56 -10.79 14.15
CA SER A 246 14.79 -9.35 14.26
C SER A 246 13.98 -8.72 15.41
N THR A 247 14.49 -7.62 15.98
CA THR A 247 13.78 -6.74 16.92
C THR A 247 12.81 -5.80 16.20
N GLU A 248 13.04 -5.51 14.91
CA GLU A 248 12.18 -4.63 14.12
C GLU A 248 11.90 -5.17 12.72
N ARG A 249 10.72 -4.84 12.21
CA ARG A 249 10.36 -4.97 10.79
C ARG A 249 9.52 -3.78 10.39
N ILE A 250 10.14 -2.86 9.66
CA ILE A 250 9.54 -1.63 9.14
C ILE A 250 9.44 -1.75 7.63
N THR A 251 8.20 -1.81 7.13
CA THR A 251 7.94 -1.78 5.68
C THR A 251 7.20 -0.51 5.31
N MET A 252 7.66 0.15 4.27
CA MET A 252 7.05 1.34 3.68
C MET A 252 6.31 0.96 2.41
N VAL A 253 5.05 1.31 2.31
CA VAL A 253 4.13 0.92 1.24
C VAL A 253 3.62 2.18 0.57
N THR A 254 3.89 2.32 -0.73
CA THR A 254 3.32 3.41 -1.53
C THR A 254 2.34 2.84 -2.53
N SER A 255 1.13 3.40 -2.56
CA SER A 255 0.06 2.95 -3.44
C SER A 255 0.05 3.70 -4.76
N TYR A 256 -0.29 2.99 -5.84
CA TYR A 256 -0.31 3.53 -7.20
C TYR A 256 -1.57 3.11 -7.96
N ARG A 257 -1.91 3.95 -8.94
CA ARG A 257 -2.97 3.70 -9.93
C ARG A 257 -2.42 3.85 -11.35
N PRO A 258 -3.07 3.25 -12.36
CA PRO A 258 -2.81 3.60 -13.75
C PRO A 258 -2.90 5.11 -13.96
N ARG A 259 -1.91 5.69 -14.64
CA ARG A 259 -1.88 7.14 -14.90
C ARG A 259 -2.98 7.56 -15.87
N HIS A 260 -3.22 6.76 -16.89
CA HIS A 260 -4.13 7.13 -17.96
C HIS A 260 -5.59 7.02 -17.49
N PRO A 261 -6.40 8.09 -17.64
CA PRO A 261 -7.73 8.15 -17.02
C PRO A 261 -8.71 7.13 -17.60
N HIS A 262 -8.50 6.62 -18.81
CA HIS A 262 -9.36 5.60 -19.43
C HIS A 262 -8.94 4.16 -19.13
N VAL A 263 -7.85 3.95 -18.39
CA VAL A 263 -7.54 2.61 -17.86
C VAL A 263 -8.44 2.38 -16.65
N ARG A 264 -8.86 1.13 -16.44
CA ARG A 264 -9.68 0.74 -15.30
C ARG A 264 -8.95 1.08 -14.00
N ASP A 265 -9.68 1.67 -13.06
CA ASP A 265 -9.21 2.02 -11.72
C ASP A 265 -10.24 1.50 -10.73
N ASP A 266 -9.92 0.36 -10.12
CA ASP A 266 -10.76 -0.36 -9.17
C ASP A 266 -10.42 -0.04 -7.70
N THR A 267 -9.92 1.18 -7.46
CA THR A 267 -9.69 1.70 -6.12
C THR A 267 -10.96 1.59 -5.27
N VAL A 268 -10.84 1.06 -4.05
CA VAL A 268 -11.91 1.06 -3.04
C VAL A 268 -11.37 1.64 -1.75
N LEU A 269 -12.22 2.18 -0.89
CA LEU A 269 -11.80 2.76 0.39
C LEU A 269 -12.07 1.85 1.59
N THR A 270 -12.71 0.70 1.38
CA THR A 270 -13.18 -0.19 2.46
C THR A 270 -12.10 -0.60 3.46
N THR A 271 -10.87 -0.90 3.01
CA THR A 271 -9.80 -1.38 3.89
C THR A 271 -9.00 -0.28 4.58
N VAL A 272 -9.08 0.96 4.07
CA VAL A 272 -8.26 2.09 4.52
C VAL A 272 -9.07 3.14 5.28
N ARG A 273 -10.37 3.23 5.00
CA ARG A 273 -11.31 4.16 5.65
C ARG A 273 -11.29 4.03 7.18
N PRO A 274 -11.33 2.82 7.79
CA PRO A 274 -11.29 2.69 9.26
C PRO A 274 -9.97 3.12 9.91
N ILE A 275 -8.91 3.32 9.13
CA ILE A 275 -7.54 3.55 9.61
C ILE A 275 -6.90 4.79 9.00
N SER A 276 -7.70 5.79 8.65
CA SER A 276 -7.22 7.03 8.01
C SER A 276 -7.88 8.26 8.62
N ASP A 277 -7.26 9.42 8.44
CA ASP A 277 -7.97 10.70 8.53
C ASP A 277 -8.97 10.76 7.36
N LEU A 278 -10.26 10.72 7.67
CA LEU A 278 -11.32 10.68 6.65
C LEU A 278 -11.39 11.96 5.84
N GLY A 279 -11.12 13.12 6.45
CA GLY A 279 -11.16 14.41 5.77
C GLY A 279 -10.10 14.46 4.66
N GLU A 280 -8.87 14.08 4.99
CA GLU A 280 -7.76 14.00 4.02
C GLU A 280 -7.99 12.90 2.97
N LEU A 281 -8.38 11.69 3.40
CA LEU A 281 -8.63 10.56 2.51
C LEU A 281 -9.71 10.87 1.48
N TYR A 282 -10.86 11.39 1.93
CA TYR A 282 -11.99 11.69 1.07
C TYR A 282 -11.76 12.93 0.20
N HIS A 283 -11.08 13.95 0.72
CA HIS A 283 -10.71 15.12 -0.07
C HIS A 283 -9.85 14.71 -1.27
N GLN A 284 -8.74 14.02 -1.01
CA GLN A 284 -7.81 13.62 -2.07
C GLN A 284 -8.44 12.57 -3.00
N PHE A 285 -9.25 11.64 -2.48
CA PHE A 285 -9.97 10.68 -3.31
C PHE A 285 -10.95 11.37 -4.26
N ALA A 286 -11.77 12.30 -3.76
CA ALA A 286 -12.71 13.04 -4.58
C ALA A 286 -11.99 13.87 -5.64
N GLU A 287 -10.92 14.57 -5.26
CA GLU A 287 -10.12 15.41 -6.14
C GLU A 287 -9.61 14.62 -7.37
N TYR A 288 -8.82 13.56 -7.18
CA TYR A 288 -8.24 12.84 -8.32
C TYR A 288 -9.31 12.16 -9.20
N ARG A 289 -10.41 11.71 -8.60
CA ARG A 289 -11.50 11.07 -9.36
C ARG A 289 -12.27 12.10 -10.20
N LEU A 290 -12.46 13.31 -9.69
CA LEU A 290 -13.05 14.42 -10.45
C LEU A 290 -12.12 14.89 -11.57
N GLU A 291 -10.81 14.96 -11.34
CA GLU A 291 -9.82 15.23 -12.39
C GLU A 291 -9.88 14.18 -13.53
N MET A 292 -9.97 12.89 -13.18
CA MET A 292 -10.15 11.82 -14.16
C MET A 292 -11.43 12.01 -14.98
N LEU A 293 -12.54 12.37 -14.33
CA LEU A 293 -13.81 12.62 -15.00
C LEU A 293 -13.71 13.84 -15.94
N GLU A 294 -13.04 14.91 -15.51
CA GLU A 294 -12.76 16.09 -16.33
C GLU A 294 -11.99 15.71 -17.61
N GLU A 295 -10.91 14.94 -17.48
CA GLU A 295 -10.10 14.49 -18.61
C GLU A 295 -10.89 13.63 -19.60
N ARG A 296 -11.70 12.69 -19.08
CA ARG A 296 -12.57 11.82 -19.88
C ARG A 296 -13.62 12.62 -20.64
N VAL A 297 -14.32 13.54 -19.97
CA VAL A 297 -15.33 14.41 -20.60
C VAL A 297 -14.69 15.32 -21.64
N ARG A 298 -13.54 15.92 -21.33
CA ARG A 298 -12.77 16.75 -22.27
C ARG A 298 -12.33 15.96 -23.50
N ALA A 299 -11.88 14.72 -23.33
CA ALA A 299 -11.55 13.83 -24.44
C ALA A 299 -12.78 13.53 -25.31
N GLN A 300 -13.90 13.13 -24.71
CA GLN A 300 -15.13 12.84 -25.46
C GLN A 300 -15.69 14.08 -26.18
N LEU A 301 -15.58 15.27 -25.58
CA LEU A 301 -15.97 16.54 -26.20
C LEU A 301 -15.11 16.83 -27.43
N ARG A 302 -13.78 16.66 -27.32
CA ARG A 302 -12.86 16.81 -28.47
C ARG A 302 -13.26 15.89 -29.62
N GLU A 303 -13.55 14.62 -29.35
CA GLU A 303 -14.01 13.70 -30.39
C GLU A 303 -15.29 14.16 -31.10
N LEU A 304 -16.25 14.75 -30.37
CA LEU A 304 -17.48 15.28 -30.95
C LEU A 304 -17.22 16.50 -31.84
N VAL A 305 -16.35 17.40 -31.39
CA VAL A 305 -15.94 18.58 -32.16
C VAL A 305 -15.23 18.16 -33.44
N ASP A 306 -14.28 17.23 -33.36
CA ASP A 306 -13.51 16.73 -34.51
C ASP A 306 -14.40 15.93 -35.48
N ALA A 307 -15.38 15.18 -34.97
CA ALA A 307 -16.37 14.51 -35.80
C ALA A 307 -17.20 15.52 -36.59
N LYS A 308 -17.70 16.57 -35.94
CA LYS A 308 -18.47 17.63 -36.57
C LYS A 308 -17.65 18.39 -37.61
N ALA A 309 -16.41 18.77 -37.29
CA ALA A 309 -15.50 19.45 -38.21
C ALA A 309 -15.22 18.63 -39.48
N ALA A 310 -15.15 17.30 -39.33
CA ALA A 310 -15.00 16.37 -40.45
C ALA A 310 -16.33 16.02 -41.16
N GLY A 311 -17.45 16.68 -40.84
CA GLY A 311 -18.77 16.39 -41.43
C GLY A 311 -19.36 15.03 -41.04
N ARG A 312 -18.80 14.36 -40.03
CA ARG A 312 -19.28 13.06 -39.55
C ARG A 312 -20.48 13.23 -38.62
N ARG A 313 -21.42 12.29 -38.68
CA ARG A 313 -22.55 12.22 -37.74
C ARG A 313 -22.06 11.77 -36.36
N VAL A 314 -22.82 12.13 -35.33
CA VAL A 314 -22.56 11.67 -33.96
C VAL A 314 -22.70 10.14 -33.90
N ALA A 315 -21.65 9.47 -33.41
CA ALA A 315 -21.66 8.03 -33.18
C ALA A 315 -22.45 7.70 -31.90
N THR A 316 -23.78 7.77 -31.96
CA THR A 316 -24.67 7.67 -30.78
C THR A 316 -24.43 6.41 -29.94
N ARG A 317 -24.07 5.27 -30.56
CA ARG A 317 -23.75 4.04 -29.81
C ARG A 317 -22.48 4.19 -28.97
N LYS A 318 -21.42 4.79 -29.52
CA LYS A 318 -20.17 5.06 -28.80
C LYS A 318 -20.41 6.07 -27.68
N LEU A 319 -21.13 7.16 -27.97
CA LEU A 319 -21.44 8.20 -27.00
C LEU A 319 -22.29 7.66 -25.83
N LYS A 320 -23.29 6.80 -26.12
CA LYS A 320 -24.07 6.13 -25.06
C LYS A 320 -23.22 5.18 -24.22
N ALA A 321 -22.27 4.46 -24.82
CA ALA A 321 -21.34 3.61 -24.07
C ALA A 321 -20.48 4.43 -23.11
N PHE A 322 -19.97 5.58 -23.57
CA PHE A 322 -19.26 6.55 -22.73
C PHE A 322 -20.12 7.03 -21.54
N PHE A 323 -21.38 7.39 -21.78
CA PHE A 323 -22.29 7.82 -20.70
C PHE A 323 -22.52 6.73 -19.66
N VAL A 324 -22.74 5.48 -20.09
CA VAL A 324 -22.91 4.34 -19.17
C VAL A 324 -21.64 4.10 -18.35
N GLU A 325 -20.46 4.25 -18.96
CA GLU A 325 -19.19 4.14 -18.25
C GLU A 325 -19.04 5.23 -17.18
N GLN A 326 -19.37 6.49 -17.49
CA GLN A 326 -19.27 7.58 -16.52
C GLN A 326 -20.33 7.47 -15.41
N GLN A 327 -21.54 6.95 -15.71
CA GLN A 327 -22.54 6.64 -14.70
C GLN A 327 -22.01 5.62 -13.69
N ARG A 328 -21.41 4.52 -14.15
CA ARG A 328 -20.80 3.51 -13.28
C ARG A 328 -19.63 4.07 -12.47
N PHE A 329 -18.84 4.95 -13.07
CA PHE A 329 -17.72 5.61 -12.40
C PHE A 329 -18.19 6.48 -11.22
N LEU A 330 -19.24 7.26 -11.42
CA LEU A 330 -19.86 8.11 -10.38
C LEU A 330 -20.57 7.28 -9.32
N GLU A 331 -21.35 6.27 -9.71
CA GLU A 331 -22.02 5.34 -8.78
C GLU A 331 -21.01 4.61 -7.89
N HIS A 332 -19.86 4.24 -8.45
CA HIS A 332 -18.78 3.66 -7.66
C HIS A 332 -18.20 4.67 -6.64
N MET A 333 -17.91 5.91 -7.05
CA MET A 333 -17.42 6.94 -6.13
C MET A 333 -18.39 7.20 -4.98
N ASP A 334 -19.68 7.31 -5.30
CA ASP A 334 -20.77 7.51 -4.33
C ASP A 334 -20.78 6.41 -3.27
N ARG A 335 -20.61 5.14 -3.68
CA ARG A 335 -20.52 4.01 -2.74
C ARG A 335 -19.26 4.02 -1.87
N GLU A 336 -18.13 4.48 -2.40
CA GLU A 336 -16.86 4.48 -1.66
C GLU A 336 -16.75 5.63 -0.64
N MET A 337 -17.54 6.69 -0.77
CA MET A 337 -17.59 7.81 0.16
C MET A 337 -18.85 7.73 1.03
N VAL A 338 -18.71 7.21 2.25
CA VAL A 338 -19.82 7.14 3.23
C VAL A 338 -19.73 8.29 4.23
N ASP A 339 -20.84 8.62 4.87
CA ASP A 339 -20.88 9.61 5.94
C ASP A 339 -19.90 9.23 7.06
N GLU A 340 -19.13 10.20 7.55
CA GLU A 340 -18.06 9.95 8.53
C GLU A 340 -18.58 9.26 9.81
N GLY A 341 -19.80 9.57 10.23
CA GLY A 341 -20.45 8.97 11.40
C GLY A 341 -20.81 7.49 11.24
N GLU A 342 -20.77 6.95 10.02
CA GLU A 342 -21.01 5.52 9.74
C GLU A 342 -19.74 4.68 9.77
N VAL A 343 -18.56 5.31 9.91
CA VAL A 343 -17.27 4.62 9.93
C VAL A 343 -16.92 4.18 11.34
N VAL A 344 -16.67 2.88 11.52
CA VAL A 344 -16.15 2.33 12.77
C VAL A 344 -14.62 2.28 12.71
N THR A 345 -13.97 3.17 13.46
CA THR A 345 -12.50 3.27 13.49
C THR A 345 -11.85 1.95 13.93
N GLY A 346 -10.84 1.50 13.19
CA GLY A 346 -10.06 0.29 13.46
C GLY A 346 -10.76 -1.03 13.09
N GLU A 347 -12.02 -1.00 12.66
CA GLU A 347 -12.76 -2.19 12.25
C GLU A 347 -12.86 -2.28 10.72
N ILE A 348 -12.04 -3.14 10.14
CA ILE A 348 -12.10 -3.49 8.73
C ILE A 348 -13.03 -4.70 8.62
N VAL A 349 -14.27 -4.45 8.19
CA VAL A 349 -15.23 -5.52 7.89
C VAL A 349 -14.72 -6.23 6.64
N GLU A 350 -14.36 -7.51 6.76
CA GLU A 350 -14.11 -8.34 5.60
C GLU A 350 -15.36 -8.29 4.71
N CYS A 351 -15.22 -7.81 3.47
CA CYS A 351 -16.21 -8.14 2.46
C CYS A 351 -16.14 -9.64 2.28
N SER A 352 -16.96 -10.37 3.05
CA SER A 352 -17.24 -11.78 2.80
C SER A 352 -17.58 -11.88 1.33
N VAL A 353 -16.71 -12.55 0.58
CA VAL A 353 -16.90 -12.82 -0.84
C VAL A 353 -18.23 -13.56 -0.93
N GLU A 354 -19.29 -12.88 -1.39
CA GLU A 354 -20.48 -13.57 -1.82
C GLU A 354 -20.05 -14.58 -2.89
N LYS A 355 -20.30 -15.85 -2.59
CA LYS A 355 -19.90 -17.02 -3.38
C LYS A 355 -20.45 -16.99 -4.79
#